data_AF-A0A183NL88-F1
#
_entry.id   AF-A0A183NL88-F1
#
_cell.length_a   1.000
_cell.length_b   1.000
_cell.length_c   1.000
_cell.angle_alpha   90.00
_cell.angle_beta   90.00
_cell.angle_gamma   90.00
#
_symmetry.space_group_name_H-M   'P 1'
#
loop_
_entity.id
_entity.type
_entity.pdbx_description
1 polymer ?
#
loop_
_entity_poly.entity_id
_entity_poly.type
_entity_poly.pdbx_seq_one_letter_code
_entity_poly.pdbx_strand_id
1 'polypeptide(L)'
;MAGRAGRRGIDAKGLVIILVSTIGKSLKSSVTGLPTESLLRNMILGRQTELISRFRVTYSMILNLHRSSSLTPQDIMKRSFMEAASHRWETKQRQHLSVLNKKLNETTKIISHNNNTDNNISNIIIQTSTITISKSIEGTSDSFKSLIDSLDVQVKCPHNGVECCDSIGQYYQVS
;
A
#
# COMPACT_ATOMS: atom_id res chain seq x y z
N MET A 1 -13.15 -24.61 -17.21
CA MET A 1 -13.68 -25.87 -17.79
C MET A 1 -13.28 -26.05 -19.25
N ALA A 2 -13.56 -25.09 -20.14
CA ALA A 2 -13.27 -25.18 -21.58
C ALA A 2 -11.80 -25.51 -21.94
N GLY A 3 -10.82 -25.07 -21.15
CA GLY A 3 -9.39 -25.32 -21.41
C GLY A 3 -8.94 -26.79 -21.37
N ARG A 4 -9.82 -27.74 -21.02
CA ARG A 4 -9.54 -29.18 -21.05
C ARG A 4 -9.87 -29.85 -22.39
N ALA A 5 -10.45 -29.14 -23.35
CA ALA A 5 -11.06 -29.72 -24.54
C ALA A 5 -10.09 -30.23 -25.62
N GLY A 6 -8.76 -30.07 -25.45
CA GLY A 6 -7.76 -30.53 -26.42
C GLY A 6 -6.66 -31.36 -25.76
N ARG A 7 -6.24 -32.43 -26.44
CA ARG A 7 -5.10 -33.28 -26.03
C ARG A 7 -3.80 -32.72 -26.62
N ARG A 8 -2.85 -32.45 -25.75
CA ARG A 8 -1.53 -31.93 -26.13
C ARG A 8 -0.81 -32.90 -27.08
N GLY A 9 -0.34 -32.39 -28.21
CA GLY A 9 0.45 -33.15 -29.19
C GLY A 9 -0.32 -34.11 -30.09
N ILE A 10 -1.65 -34.16 -29.98
CA ILE A 10 -2.49 -35.09 -30.76
C ILE A 10 -3.59 -34.34 -31.49
N ASP A 11 -4.27 -33.42 -30.80
CA ASP A 11 -5.33 -32.62 -31.40
C ASP A 11 -4.78 -31.27 -31.88
N ALA A 12 -5.09 -30.87 -33.11
CA ALA A 12 -4.72 -29.54 -33.63
C ALA A 12 -5.49 -28.39 -32.95
N LYS A 13 -6.73 -28.64 -32.51
CA LYS A 13 -7.60 -27.68 -31.79
C LYS A 13 -8.54 -28.39 -30.83
N GLY A 14 -8.91 -27.73 -29.73
CA GLY A 14 -9.94 -28.22 -28.80
C GLY A 14 -11.33 -27.72 -29.20
N LEU A 15 -12.30 -28.62 -29.38
CA LEU A 15 -13.68 -28.28 -29.70
C LEU A 15 -14.51 -28.14 -28.41
N VAL A 16 -15.17 -27.00 -28.22
CA VAL A 16 -16.07 -26.75 -27.09
C VAL A 16 -17.46 -26.45 -27.62
N ILE A 17 -18.44 -27.29 -27.26
CA ILE A 17 -19.85 -27.10 -27.63
C ILE A 17 -20.62 -26.65 -26.38
N ILE A 18 -21.36 -25.55 -26.49
CA ILE A 18 -22.20 -25.02 -25.41
C ILE A 18 -23.65 -25.42 -25.71
N LEU A 19 -24.23 -26.24 -24.84
CA LEU A 19 -25.64 -26.61 -24.94
C LEU A 19 -26.50 -25.57 -24.23
N VAL A 20 -27.36 -24.89 -25.00
CA VAL A 20 -28.19 -23.79 -24.50
C VAL A 20 -29.36 -24.29 -23.64
N SER A 21 -29.82 -25.52 -23.86
CA SER A 21 -30.92 -26.12 -23.10
C SER A 21 -30.59 -26.32 -21.62
N THR A 22 -29.31 -26.58 -21.29
CA THR A 22 -28.81 -26.89 -19.93
C THR A 22 -28.25 -25.70 -19.17
N ILE A 23 -28.15 -24.52 -19.80
CA ILE A 23 -27.81 -23.29 -19.07
C ILE A 23 -28.89 -23.05 -18.02
N GLY A 24 -28.48 -22.94 -16.76
CA GLY A 24 -29.36 -23.03 -15.59
C GLY A 24 -30.58 -22.11 -15.70
N LYS A 25 -31.72 -22.52 -15.12
CA LYS A 25 -33.01 -21.80 -15.18
C LYS A 25 -32.89 -20.30 -14.81
N SER A 26 -31.94 -19.96 -13.93
CA SER A 26 -31.65 -18.59 -13.49
C SER A 26 -31.03 -17.67 -14.56
N LEU A 27 -30.49 -18.22 -15.65
CA LEU A 27 -29.76 -17.47 -16.68
C LEU A 27 -30.52 -17.43 -18.03
N LYS A 28 -31.73 -17.99 -18.07
CA LYS A 28 -32.63 -17.92 -19.23
C LYS A 28 -33.45 -16.63 -19.15
N SER A 29 -33.55 -15.90 -20.25
CA SER A 29 -34.56 -14.86 -20.36
C SER A 29 -35.94 -15.50 -20.24
N SER A 30 -36.78 -14.98 -19.33
CA SER A 30 -38.13 -15.49 -19.07
C SER A 30 -39.01 -15.52 -20.33
N VAL A 31 -38.68 -14.66 -21.30
CA VAL A 31 -39.49 -14.47 -22.52
C VAL A 31 -39.09 -15.42 -23.65
N THR A 32 -37.79 -15.68 -23.84
CA THR A 32 -37.29 -16.44 -25.00
C THR A 32 -36.65 -17.79 -24.63
N GLY A 33 -36.44 -18.07 -23.34
CA GLY A 33 -35.80 -19.32 -22.89
C GLY A 33 -34.31 -19.44 -23.24
N LEU A 34 -33.73 -18.42 -23.90
CA LEU A 34 -32.31 -18.34 -24.26
C LEU A 34 -31.56 -17.38 -23.32
N PRO A 35 -30.26 -17.60 -23.10
CA PRO A 35 -29.40 -16.64 -22.41
C PRO A 35 -29.25 -15.36 -23.25
N THR A 36 -29.06 -14.23 -22.56
CA THR A 36 -28.75 -12.96 -23.24
C THR A 36 -27.36 -13.00 -23.87
N GLU A 37 -27.19 -12.26 -24.97
CA GLU A 37 -25.90 -12.17 -25.67
C GLU A 37 -24.78 -11.66 -24.76
N SER A 38 -25.06 -10.63 -23.97
CA SER A 38 -24.10 -10.03 -23.05
C SER A 38 -23.54 -11.03 -22.03
N LEU A 39 -24.40 -11.90 -21.52
CA LEU A 39 -24.02 -12.97 -20.60
C LEU A 39 -23.11 -13.99 -21.28
N LEU A 40 -23.49 -14.47 -22.47
CA LEU A 40 -22.69 -15.45 -23.21
C LEU A 40 -21.32 -14.86 -23.57
N ARG A 41 -21.30 -13.60 -23.99
CA ARG A 41 -20.08 -12.84 -24.28
C ARG A 41 -19.20 -12.72 -23.04
N ASN A 42 -19.76 -12.41 -21.89
CA ASN A 42 -19.01 -12.35 -20.63
C ASN A 42 -18.52 -13.74 -20.19
N MET A 43 -19.26 -14.80 -20.45
CA MET A 43 -18.84 -16.16 -20.11
C MET A 43 -17.66 -16.63 -20.98
N ILE A 44 -17.65 -16.28 -22.27
CA ILE A 44 -16.64 -16.73 -23.24
C ILE A 44 -15.42 -15.80 -23.25
N LEU A 45 -15.64 -14.48 -23.27
CA LEU A 45 -14.63 -13.44 -23.47
C LEU A 45 -14.42 -12.56 -22.23
N GLY A 46 -15.07 -12.85 -21.12
CA GLY A 46 -14.95 -12.05 -19.90
C GLY A 46 -13.57 -12.13 -19.25
N ARG A 47 -13.37 -11.30 -18.22
CA ARG A 47 -12.14 -11.32 -17.42
C ARG A 47 -12.03 -12.63 -16.67
N GLN A 48 -10.79 -13.08 -16.50
CA GLN A 48 -10.49 -14.27 -15.72
C GLN A 48 -10.86 -14.02 -14.26
N THR A 49 -11.30 -15.05 -13.56
CA THR A 49 -11.63 -14.95 -12.14
C THR A 49 -10.39 -14.66 -11.33
N GLU A 50 -10.42 -13.59 -10.53
CA GLU A 50 -9.33 -13.29 -9.62
C GLU A 50 -9.27 -14.29 -8.47
N LEU A 51 -8.05 -14.65 -8.08
CA LEU A 51 -7.84 -15.51 -6.92
C LEU A 51 -8.05 -14.70 -5.65
N ILE A 52 -9.15 -15.00 -4.96
CA ILE A 52 -9.45 -14.42 -3.67
C ILE A 52 -8.99 -15.35 -2.55
N SER A 53 -8.35 -14.80 -1.53
CA SER A 53 -8.02 -15.56 -0.33
C SER A 53 -9.31 -16.12 0.28
N ARG A 54 -9.29 -17.41 0.62
CA ARG A 54 -10.34 -18.10 1.38
C ARG A 54 -9.88 -18.43 2.80
N PHE A 55 -8.78 -17.80 3.24
CA PHE A 55 -8.25 -18.01 4.58
C PHE A 55 -9.31 -17.67 5.64
N ARG A 56 -9.53 -18.61 6.56
CA ARG A 56 -10.46 -18.49 7.68
C ARG A 56 -9.83 -19.16 8.89
N VAL A 57 -9.96 -18.52 10.04
CA VAL A 57 -9.55 -19.11 11.31
C VAL A 57 -10.71 -19.99 11.80
N THR A 58 -10.42 -21.28 12.00
CA THR A 58 -11.39 -22.25 12.50
C THR A 58 -10.99 -22.72 13.91
N TYR A 59 -11.95 -23.22 14.69
CA TYR A 59 -11.66 -23.74 16.03
C TYR A 59 -10.64 -24.88 16.00
N SER A 60 -10.71 -25.77 15.01
CA SER A 60 -9.73 -26.86 14.85
C SER A 60 -8.32 -26.31 14.63
N MET A 61 -8.16 -25.26 13.82
CA MET A 61 -6.87 -24.59 13.64
C MET A 61 -6.37 -24.02 14.97
N ILE A 62 -7.21 -23.27 15.71
CA ILE A 62 -6.82 -22.68 17.00
C ILE A 62 -6.34 -23.75 17.99
N LEU A 63 -7.11 -24.84 18.14
CA LEU A 63 -6.77 -25.93 19.05
C LEU A 63 -5.46 -26.63 18.63
N ASN A 64 -5.23 -26.84 17.34
CA ASN A 64 -4.00 -27.44 16.83
C ASN A 64 -2.77 -26.54 17.05
N LEU A 65 -2.94 -25.23 16.99
CA LEU A 65 -1.87 -24.27 17.25
C LEU A 65 -1.51 -24.21 18.73
N HIS A 66 -2.51 -24.24 19.61
CA HIS A 66 -2.26 -24.35 21.05
C HIS A 66 -1.52 -25.64 21.42
N ARG A 67 -1.81 -26.75 20.73
CA ARG A 67 -1.10 -28.02 20.96
C ARG A 67 0.38 -27.97 20.57
N SER A 68 0.73 -27.25 19.50
CA SER A 68 2.07 -27.28 18.91
C SER A 68 2.98 -26.10 19.32
N SER A 69 2.47 -25.18 20.17
CA SER A 69 3.09 -24.01 20.86
C SER A 69 4.08 -23.10 20.11
N SER A 70 4.47 -23.45 18.88
CA SER A 70 5.49 -22.80 18.06
C SER A 70 4.93 -21.67 17.20
N LEU A 71 3.64 -21.69 16.90
CA LEU A 71 2.96 -20.65 16.13
C LEU A 71 1.69 -20.21 16.83
N THR A 72 1.49 -18.89 16.91
CA THR A 72 0.24 -18.32 17.37
C THR A 72 -0.74 -18.14 16.20
N PRO A 73 -2.06 -18.18 16.44
CA PRO A 73 -3.06 -17.85 15.40
C PRO A 73 -2.81 -16.48 14.75
N GLN A 74 -2.29 -15.52 15.51
CA GLN A 74 -1.93 -14.18 15.06
C GLN A 74 -0.80 -14.22 14.03
N ASP A 75 0.22 -15.07 14.24
CA ASP A 75 1.32 -15.22 13.29
C ASP A 75 0.86 -15.84 11.97
N ILE A 76 -0.08 -16.79 12.03
CA ILE A 76 -0.69 -17.36 10.83
C ILE A 76 -1.51 -16.31 10.09
N MET A 77 -2.25 -15.47 10.81
CA MET A 77 -3.01 -14.38 10.20
C MET A 77 -2.09 -13.40 9.47
N LYS A 78 -0.97 -12.99 10.10
CA LYS A 78 0.02 -12.07 9.51
C LYS A 78 0.68 -12.62 8.25
N ARG A 79 0.89 -13.94 8.18
CA ARG A 79 1.48 -14.64 7.03
C ARG A 79 0.44 -15.03 5.96
N SER A 80 -0.85 -14.82 6.22
CA SER A 80 -1.92 -15.24 5.31
C SER A 80 -1.98 -14.37 4.05
N PHE A 81 -2.47 -14.94 2.94
CA PHE A 81 -2.72 -14.19 1.70
C PHE A 81 -3.78 -13.09 1.84
N MET A 82 -4.54 -13.08 2.93
CA MET A 82 -5.47 -11.98 3.22
C MET A 82 -4.72 -10.69 3.54
N GLU A 83 -3.56 -10.79 4.20
CA GLU A 83 -2.73 -9.64 4.57
C GLU A 83 -1.77 -9.20 3.44
N ALA A 84 -1.65 -9.99 2.37
CA ALA A 84 -0.71 -9.71 1.29
C ALA A 84 -0.97 -8.36 0.59
N ALA A 85 -2.23 -7.91 0.53
CA ALA A 85 -2.56 -6.60 -0.02
C ALA A 85 -2.01 -5.44 0.83
N SER A 86 -2.14 -5.56 2.16
CA SER A 86 -1.60 -4.62 3.15
C SER A 86 -0.08 -4.56 3.08
N HIS A 87 0.61 -5.71 3.01
CA HIS A 87 2.07 -5.79 2.84
C HIS A 87 2.55 -5.10 1.55
N ARG A 88 1.84 -5.29 0.43
CA ARG A 88 2.16 -4.62 -0.83
C ARG A 88 1.97 -3.11 -0.72
N TRP A 89 0.92 -2.67 -0.04
CA TRP A 89 0.68 -1.25 0.22
C TRP A 89 1.79 -0.64 1.09
N GLU A 90 2.13 -1.27 2.20
CA GLU A 90 3.20 -0.82 3.10
C GLU A 90 4.54 -0.70 2.37
N THR A 91 4.89 -1.68 1.53
CA THR A 91 6.12 -1.64 0.73
C THR A 91 6.15 -0.43 -0.20
N LYS A 92 5.04 -0.14 -0.89
CA LYS A 92 4.92 1.04 -1.76
C LYS A 92 5.03 2.35 -0.96
N GLN A 93 4.38 2.42 0.20
CA GLN A 93 4.45 3.59 1.07
C GLN A 93 5.87 3.83 1.59
N ARG A 94 6.58 2.78 2.01
CA ARG A 94 7.99 2.89 2.42
C ARG A 94 8.89 3.39 1.30
N GLN A 95 8.69 2.91 0.08
CA GLN A 95 9.41 3.41 -1.10
C GLN A 95 9.10 4.89 -1.38
N HIS A 96 7.84 5.30 -1.24
CA HIS A 96 7.46 6.69 -1.43
C HIS A 96 8.07 7.61 -0.35
N LEU A 97 8.04 7.18 0.92
CA LEU A 97 8.67 7.89 2.03
C LEU A 97 10.18 8.02 1.85
N SER A 98 10.87 6.98 1.36
CA SER A 98 12.31 7.06 1.14
C SER A 98 12.67 8.07 0.03
N VAL A 99 11.86 8.15 -1.02
CA VAL A 99 12.01 9.16 -2.09
C VAL A 99 11.77 10.57 -1.54
N LEU A 100 10.72 10.76 -0.73
CA LEU A 100 10.43 12.05 -0.10
C LEU A 100 11.55 12.49 0.85
N ASN A 101 12.03 11.59 1.71
CA ASN A 101 13.13 11.88 2.62
C ASN A 101 14.41 12.25 1.87
N LYS A 102 14.70 11.59 0.75
CA LYS A 102 15.83 11.96 -0.11
C LYS A 102 15.68 13.39 -0.66
N LYS A 103 14.49 13.73 -1.17
CA LYS A 103 14.20 15.10 -1.65
C LYS A 103 14.35 16.13 -0.53
N LEU A 104 13.80 15.85 0.65
CA LEU A 104 13.95 16.74 1.80
C LEU A 104 15.42 16.97 2.14
N ASN A 105 16.24 15.92 2.22
CA ASN A 105 17.67 16.07 2.50
C ASN A 105 18.43 16.86 1.40
N GLU A 106 18.02 16.74 0.14
CA GLU A 106 18.58 17.54 -0.96
C GLU A 106 18.17 19.01 -0.86
N THR A 107 16.93 19.27 -0.45
CA THR A 107 16.33 20.61 -0.43
C THR A 107 16.35 21.29 0.92
N THR A 108 16.75 20.68 2.03
CA THR A 108 16.68 21.32 3.35
C THR A 108 17.93 21.05 4.18
N LYS A 109 18.48 22.10 4.79
CA LYS A 109 19.47 22.03 5.87
C LYS A 109 18.85 22.61 7.12
N ILE A 110 18.82 21.83 8.20
CA ILE A 110 18.39 22.29 9.52
C ILE A 110 19.64 22.78 10.24
N ILE A 111 19.72 24.07 10.57
CA ILE A 111 20.79 24.63 11.39
C ILE A 111 20.23 24.82 12.79
N SER A 112 20.81 24.12 13.77
CA SER A 112 20.54 24.37 15.18
C SER A 112 21.40 25.56 15.62
N HIS A 113 20.76 26.65 16.02
CA HIS A 113 21.47 27.81 16.57
C HIS A 113 21.71 27.61 18.07
N ASN A 114 22.67 26.76 18.44
CA ASN A 114 23.17 26.70 19.82
C ASN A 114 24.63 27.12 19.83
N ASN A 115 24.85 28.42 20.08
CA ASN A 115 26.17 28.90 20.45
C ASN A 115 26.54 28.29 21.82
N ASN A 116 27.67 27.58 21.85
CA ASN A 116 28.39 27.01 22.99
C ASN A 116 27.97 25.60 23.46
N THR A 117 28.54 24.57 22.82
CA THR A 117 29.41 23.51 23.40
C THR A 117 29.35 22.24 22.53
N ASP A 118 30.34 22.09 21.63
CA ASP A 118 30.30 21.21 20.46
C ASP A 118 30.49 19.70 20.67
N ASN A 119 30.41 19.13 21.88
CA ASN A 119 30.84 17.74 22.06
C ASN A 119 29.76 16.71 22.45
N ASN A 120 28.47 17.07 22.53
CA ASN A 120 27.41 16.10 22.90
C ASN A 120 26.21 16.03 21.95
N ILE A 121 26.25 16.68 20.78
CA ILE A 121 25.05 16.89 19.93
C ILE A 121 24.77 15.71 18.98
N SER A 122 25.76 14.88 18.64
CA SER A 122 25.54 13.68 17.81
C SER A 122 24.63 12.64 18.49
N ASN A 123 24.50 12.68 19.82
CA ASN A 123 23.70 11.72 20.58
C ASN A 123 22.22 12.11 20.68
N ILE A 124 21.87 13.39 20.47
CA ILE A 124 20.49 13.89 20.57
C ILE A 124 19.73 13.69 19.24
N ILE A 125 20.40 13.82 18.10
CA ILE A 125 19.81 13.66 16.77
C ILE A 125 19.43 12.19 16.49
N ILE A 126 20.16 11.23 17.10
CA ILE A 126 19.82 9.81 16.99
C ILE A 126 18.57 9.48 17.85
N GLN A 127 18.34 10.18 18.97
CA GLN A 127 17.15 9.97 19.80
C GLN A 127 15.86 10.52 19.16
N THR A 128 15.87 11.63 18.42
CA THR A 128 14.64 12.14 17.78
C THR A 128 14.16 11.29 16.61
N SER A 129 15.05 10.53 15.95
CA SER A 129 14.65 9.50 14.98
C SER A 129 13.89 8.32 15.61
N THR A 130 14.00 8.14 16.93
CA THR A 130 13.24 7.13 17.69
C THR A 130 11.90 7.65 18.22
N ILE A 131 11.68 8.96 18.24
CA ILE A 131 10.42 9.59 18.71
C ILE A 131 9.52 9.87 17.51
N THR A 132 9.26 8.88 16.67
CA THR A 132 8.02 8.80 15.89
C THR A 132 7.72 7.33 15.64
N ILE A 133 7.06 6.71 16.61
CA ILE A 133 5.89 5.82 16.50
C ILE A 133 5.67 5.25 17.91
N SER A 134 5.19 6.09 18.83
CA SER A 134 4.44 5.62 19.99
C SER A 134 3.49 6.72 20.44
N LYS A 135 2.27 6.56 19.95
CA LYS A 135 0.98 6.96 20.54
C LYS A 135 1.05 7.67 21.91
N SER A 136 0.30 8.78 21.97
CA SER A 136 -0.28 9.46 23.14
C SER A 136 0.65 10.05 24.19
N ILE A 137 0.84 11.38 24.15
CA ILE A 137 0.87 12.22 25.36
C ILE A 137 0.11 13.51 25.04
N GLU A 138 -1.14 13.59 25.50
CA GLU A 138 -1.85 14.86 25.70
C GLU A 138 -1.14 15.61 26.84
N GLY A 139 -0.74 16.85 26.59
CA GLY A 139 -0.24 17.77 27.64
C GLY A 139 1.27 17.96 27.70
N THR A 140 1.88 18.56 26.67
CA THR A 140 3.12 19.37 26.76
C THR A 140 3.27 20.21 25.48
N SER A 141 2.31 21.09 25.21
CA SER A 141 2.34 21.95 24.02
C SER A 141 3.43 23.02 24.07
N ASP A 142 3.76 23.53 25.25
CA ASP A 142 4.48 24.80 25.37
C ASP A 142 6.01 24.65 25.32
N SER A 143 6.55 23.54 25.84
CA SER A 143 7.97 23.22 25.72
C SER A 143 8.36 22.71 24.33
N PHE A 144 7.43 22.05 23.64
CA PHE A 144 7.63 21.62 22.25
C PHE A 144 7.60 22.81 21.28
N LYS A 145 6.77 23.83 21.58
CA LYS A 145 6.65 25.05 20.77
C LYS A 145 7.93 25.89 20.82
N SER A 146 8.57 26.03 21.98
CA SER A 146 9.84 26.77 22.12
C SER A 146 11.04 26.06 21.48
N LEU A 147 11.03 24.73 21.45
CA LEU A 147 12.02 23.91 20.72
C LEU A 147 11.88 24.01 19.19
N ILE A 148 10.67 24.30 18.69
CA ILE A 148 10.42 24.51 17.26
C ILE A 148 10.73 25.97 16.86
N ASP A 149 10.46 26.94 17.73
CA ASP A 149 10.77 28.37 17.51
C ASP A 149 12.28 28.67 17.41
N SER A 150 13.14 27.71 17.79
CA SER A 150 14.61 27.81 17.68
C SER A 150 15.20 27.05 16.50
N LEU A 151 14.35 26.50 15.63
CA LEU A 151 14.75 25.65 14.51
C LEU A 151 14.52 26.38 13.17
N ASP A 152 15.53 27.12 12.70
CA ASP A 152 15.49 27.72 11.36
C ASP A 152 15.65 26.63 10.29
N VAL A 153 14.60 26.43 9.48
CA VAL A 153 14.60 25.51 8.35
C VAL A 153 15.03 26.26 7.09
N GLN A 154 16.27 26.04 6.63
CA GLN A 154 16.73 26.62 5.37
C GLN A 154 16.46 25.65 4.21
N VAL A 155 15.57 26.06 3.29
CA VAL A 155 15.29 25.30 2.07
C VAL A 155 16.30 25.70 0.98
N LYS A 156 17.11 24.75 0.51
CA LYS A 156 18.00 24.88 -0.64
C LYS A 156 17.16 25.00 -1.92
N CYS A 157 17.33 26.13 -2.61
CA CYS A 157 16.65 26.37 -3.87
C CYS A 157 17.07 25.38 -4.96
N PRO A 158 16.09 24.77 -5.67
CA PRO A 158 16.38 23.75 -6.69
C PRO A 158 17.13 24.28 -7.93
N HIS A 159 17.23 25.60 -8.13
CA HIS A 159 17.85 26.24 -9.30
C HIS A 159 19.21 26.91 -9.04
N ASN A 160 20.11 26.21 -8.32
CA ASN A 160 21.51 26.64 -8.10
C ASN A 160 21.69 28.11 -7.62
N GLY A 161 20.69 28.64 -6.91
CA GLY A 161 20.72 29.95 -6.26
C GLY A 161 20.30 31.17 -7.08
N VAL A 162 20.02 31.07 -8.38
CA VAL A 162 19.82 32.27 -9.23
C VAL A 162 18.37 32.57 -9.65
N GLU A 163 17.46 31.59 -9.70
CA GLU A 163 16.07 31.84 -10.17
C GLU A 163 15.01 31.91 -9.04
N CYS A 164 15.40 31.66 -7.79
CA CYS A 164 14.45 31.62 -6.66
C CYS A 164 14.01 33.00 -6.16
N CYS A 165 14.84 34.04 -6.36
CA CYS A 165 14.53 35.38 -5.88
C CYS A 165 13.51 36.09 -6.78
N ASP A 166 13.44 35.73 -8.07
CA ASP A 166 12.55 36.40 -9.02
C ASP A 166 11.10 35.88 -8.95
N SER A 167 10.90 34.64 -8.49
CA SER A 167 9.55 34.05 -8.36
C SER A 167 8.86 34.35 -7.02
N ILE A 168 9.60 34.78 -5.98
CA ILE A 168 9.02 35.14 -4.68
C ILE A 168 8.27 36.48 -4.75
N GLY A 169 8.72 37.40 -5.61
CA GLY A 169 8.10 38.72 -5.81
C GLY A 169 6.73 38.66 -6.47
N GLN A 170 6.48 37.64 -7.31
CA GLN A 170 5.20 37.49 -8.00
C GLN A 170 4.11 36.87 -7.12
N TYR A 171 4.48 36.08 -6.10
CA TYR A 171 3.52 35.38 -5.25
C TYR A 171 2.82 36.31 -4.24
N TYR A 172 3.47 37.40 -3.83
CA TYR A 172 2.91 38.41 -2.92
C TYR A 172 2.29 39.63 -3.62
N GLN A 173 2.31 39.67 -4.96
CA GLN A 173 1.73 40.78 -5.73
C GLN A 173 0.33 40.51 -6.30
N VAL A 174 -0.30 39.39 -5.94
CA VAL A 174 -1.74 39.19 -6.20
C VAL A 174 -2.50 39.41 -4.89
N SER A 175 -2.61 40.69 -4.51
CA SER A 175 -3.66 41.21 -3.60
C SER A 175 -4.39 42.33 -4.33
#